data_AF-A0A483CVX8-F1
#
_entry.id   AF-A0A483CVX8-F1
#
_cell.length_a   1.000
_cell.length_b   1.000
_cell.length_c   1.000
_cell.angle_alpha   90.00
_cell.angle_beta   90.00
_cell.angle_gamma   90.00
#
_symmetry.space_group_name_H-M   'P 1'
#
loop_
_entity.id
_entity.type
_entity.pdbx_description
1 polymer ?
#
loop_
_entity_poly.entity_id
_entity_poly.type
_entity_poly.pdbx_seq_one_letter_code
_entity_poly.pdbx_strand_id
1 'polypeptide(L)'
;MTDQKYQSGMMKTVEAILDDARNRSMENLERDLTGLGFVQIGADPAAVAMEHRGEELYLEMELDDAGVVHSYILIPFEEKKQKQERFRW
;
A
#
# COMPACT_ATOMS: atom_id res chain seq x y z
N MET A 1 1.16 16.61 -11.72
CA MET A 1 2.41 16.77 -10.95
C MET A 1 2.03 16.60 -9.50
N THR A 2 2.28 15.42 -8.95
CA THR A 2 2.11 15.17 -7.51
C THR A 2 3.15 15.99 -6.75
N ASP A 3 2.76 16.63 -5.65
CA ASP A 3 3.70 17.38 -4.82
C ASP A 3 4.54 16.37 -4.02
N GLN A 4 5.83 16.31 -4.32
CA GLN A 4 6.77 15.34 -3.75
C GLN A 4 6.82 15.39 -2.21
N LYS A 5 6.51 16.54 -1.59
CA LYS A 5 6.44 16.65 -0.12
C LYS A 5 5.17 15.99 0.43
N TYR A 6 4.04 16.12 -0.25
CA TYR A 6 2.79 15.47 0.14
C TYR A 6 2.88 13.96 -0.08
N GLN A 7 3.45 13.51 -1.19
CA GLN A 7 3.67 12.09 -1.45
C GLN A 7 4.58 11.47 -0.38
N SER A 8 5.71 12.11 -0.06
CA SER A 8 6.62 11.63 0.99
C SER A 8 5.97 11.70 2.39
N GLY A 9 5.14 12.70 2.66
CA GLY A 9 4.37 12.78 3.89
C GLY A 9 3.36 11.64 4.04
N MET A 10 2.60 11.38 2.98
CA MET A 10 1.64 10.29 2.90
C MET A 10 2.32 8.93 3.08
N MET A 11 3.48 8.72 2.44
CA MET A 11 4.24 7.47 2.61
C MET A 11 4.61 7.23 4.07
N LYS A 12 5.14 8.24 4.77
CA LYS A 12 5.49 8.13 6.19
C LYS A 12 4.29 7.85 7.08
N THR A 13 3.13 8.45 6.77
CA THR A 13 1.89 8.19 7.52
C THR A 13 1.44 6.74 7.34
N VAL A 14 1.49 6.22 6.12
CA VAL A 14 1.14 4.83 5.83
C VAL A 14 2.13 3.87 6.49
N GLU A 15 3.43 4.12 6.39
CA GLU A 15 4.46 3.32 7.07
C GLU A 15 4.23 3.27 8.59
N ALA A 16 3.92 4.40 9.22
CA ALA A 16 3.61 4.45 10.65
C ALA A 16 2.36 3.64 11.01
N ILE A 17 1.32 3.64 10.16
CA ILE A 17 0.13 2.82 10.36
C ILE A 17 0.47 1.32 10.24
N LEU A 18 1.30 0.94 9.26
CA LEU A 18 1.70 -0.45 9.02
C LEU A 18 2.62 -0.98 10.12
N ASP A 19 3.52 -0.15 10.63
CA ASP A 19 4.40 -0.50 11.76
C ASP A 19 3.59 -0.75 13.05
N ASP A 20 2.54 0.04 13.28
CA ASP A 20 1.60 -0.16 14.39
C ASP A 20 0.65 -1.35 14.16
N ALA A 21 0.42 -1.71 12.89
CA ALA A 21 -0.52 -2.75 12.50
C ALA A 21 -0.09 -4.18 12.88
N ARG A 22 1.15 -4.39 13.36
CA ARG A 22 1.62 -5.70 13.87
C ARG A 22 0.71 -6.33 14.93
N ASN A 23 -0.13 -5.53 15.61
CA ASN A 23 -1.10 -6.00 16.61
C ASN A 23 -2.57 -5.72 16.23
N ARG A 24 -2.84 -5.26 15.01
CA ARG A 24 -4.18 -4.82 14.57
C ARG A 24 -4.76 -5.79 13.53
N SER A 25 -6.09 -5.92 13.51
CA SER A 25 -6.76 -6.70 12.48
C SER A 25 -6.69 -6.00 11.12
N MET A 26 -6.67 -6.80 10.05
CA MET A 26 -6.66 -6.30 8.66
C MET A 26 -7.82 -5.33 8.38
N GLU A 27 -9.02 -5.63 8.88
CA GLU A 27 -10.20 -4.76 8.72
C GLU A 27 -9.99 -3.33 9.25
N ASN A 28 -9.29 -3.20 10.38
CA ASN A 28 -8.99 -1.89 10.95
C ASN A 28 -7.95 -1.14 10.10
N LEU A 29 -6.99 -1.87 9.55
CA LEU A 29 -5.96 -1.32 8.67
C LEU A 29 -6.57 -0.84 7.34
N GLU A 30 -7.42 -1.65 6.71
CA GLU A 30 -8.14 -1.30 5.48
C GLU A 30 -9.00 -0.05 5.67
N ARG A 31 -9.68 0.07 6.82
CA ARG A 31 -10.48 1.25 7.14
C ARG A 31 -9.63 2.51 7.26
N ASP A 32 -8.48 2.43 7.94
CA ASP A 32 -7.58 3.57 8.09
C ASP A 32 -6.99 3.99 6.73
N LEU A 33 -6.54 3.04 5.92
CA LEU A 33 -6.01 3.28 4.56
C LEU A 33 -7.08 3.86 3.63
N THR A 34 -8.30 3.34 3.68
CA THR A 34 -9.44 3.89 2.92
C THR A 34 -9.77 5.32 3.37
N GLY A 35 -9.67 5.59 4.68
CA GLY A 35 -9.82 6.93 5.24
C GLY A 35 -8.75 7.93 4.75
N LEU A 36 -7.56 7.43 4.41
CA LEU A 36 -6.50 8.22 3.77
C LEU A 36 -6.69 8.39 2.26
N GLY A 37 -7.69 7.75 1.65
CA GLY A 37 -7.96 7.84 0.21
C GLY A 37 -7.34 6.72 -0.63
N PHE A 38 -6.81 5.67 -0.01
CA PHE A 38 -6.43 4.45 -0.73
C PHE A 38 -7.66 3.67 -1.17
N VAL A 39 -7.60 3.10 -2.36
CA VAL A 39 -8.67 2.29 -2.94
C VAL A 39 -8.10 0.91 -3.26
N GLN A 40 -8.75 -0.15 -2.79
CA GLN A 40 -8.35 -1.51 -3.10
C GLN A 40 -8.55 -1.82 -4.59
N ILE A 41 -7.54 -2.43 -5.20
CA ILE A 41 -7.53 -2.77 -6.64
C ILE A 41 -7.23 -4.24 -6.93
N GLY A 42 -6.93 -5.04 -5.90
CA GLY A 42 -6.66 -6.48 -6.00
C GLY A 42 -7.68 -7.33 -5.24
N ALA A 43 -7.85 -8.58 -5.70
CA ALA A 43 -8.74 -9.58 -5.08
C ALA A 43 -7.98 -10.82 -4.61
N ASP A 44 -6.67 -10.70 -4.39
CA ASP A 44 -5.84 -11.82 -3.94
C ASP A 44 -6.12 -12.11 -2.45
N PRO A 45 -6.47 -13.35 -2.06
CA PRO A 45 -6.68 -13.70 -0.67
C PRO A 45 -5.37 -13.70 0.16
N ALA A 46 -4.21 -13.81 -0.48
CA ALA A 46 -2.90 -13.78 0.17
C ALA A 46 -2.23 -12.38 0.12
N ALA A 47 -2.80 -11.42 -0.62
CA ALA A 47 -2.26 -10.08 -0.73
C ALA A 47 -3.33 -9.00 -0.96
N VAL A 48 -3.19 -7.87 -0.28
CA VAL A 48 -4.08 -6.72 -0.45
C VAL A 48 -3.34 -5.61 -1.17
N ALA A 49 -3.77 -5.33 -2.40
CA ALA A 49 -3.25 -4.25 -3.23
C ALA A 49 -4.20 -3.05 -3.22
N MET A 50 -3.66 -1.88 -2.93
CA MET A 50 -4.38 -0.60 -2.88
C MET A 50 -3.62 0.51 -3.61
N GLU A 51 -4.37 1.49 -4.10
CA GLU A 51 -3.83 2.65 -4.81
C GLU A 51 -4.38 3.95 -4.25
N HIS A 52 -3.52 4.94 -4.08
CA HIS A 52 -3.90 6.31 -3.80
C HIS A 52 -3.65 7.17 -5.05
N ARG A 53 -4.68 7.39 -5.86
CA ARG A 53 -4.56 8.11 -7.16
C ARG A 53 -4.15 9.57 -7.03
N GLY A 54 -4.51 10.24 -5.93
CA GLY A 54 -4.16 11.66 -5.73
C GLY A 54 -2.67 11.92 -5.56
N GLU A 55 -1.99 11.02 -4.85
CA GLU A 55 -0.55 11.04 -4.57
C GLU A 55 0.24 10.04 -5.44
N GLU A 56 -0.43 9.39 -6.41
CA GLU A 56 0.16 8.38 -7.28
C GLU A 56 0.96 7.30 -6.53
N LEU A 57 0.40 6.79 -5.43
CA LEU A 57 1.03 5.76 -4.59
C LEU A 57 0.37 4.40 -4.76
N TYR A 58 1.21 3.37 -4.79
CA TYR A 58 0.81 1.97 -4.78
C TYR A 58 1.26 1.31 -3.47
N LEU A 59 0.32 0.66 -2.80
CA LEU A 59 0.54 -0.14 -1.62
C LEU A 59 0.15 -1.58 -1.92
N GLU A 60 1.03 -2.52 -1.62
CA GLU A 60 0.74 -3.95 -1.64
C GLU A 60 1.16 -4.55 -0.32
N MET A 61 0.27 -5.29 0.32
CA MET A 61 0.50 -5.94 1.61
C MET A 61 0.35 -7.43 1.42
N GLU A 62 1.38 -8.20 1.73
CA GLU A 62 1.31 -9.66 1.76
C GLU A 62 0.83 -10.10 3.14
N LEU A 63 -0.11 -11.03 3.16
CA LEU A 63 -0.69 -11.58 4.37
C LEU A 63 -0.08 -12.97 4.65
N ASP A 64 0.11 -13.29 5.93
CA ASP A 64 0.41 -14.66 6.36
C ASP A 64 -0.84 -15.56 6.39
N ASP A 65 -0.66 -16.84 6.74
CA ASP A 65 -1.76 -17.81 6.86
C ASP A 65 -2.81 -17.42 7.93
N ALA A 66 -2.48 -16.49 8.83
CA ALA A 66 -3.40 -15.95 9.84
C ALA A 66 -4.13 -14.68 9.36
N GLY A 67 -3.87 -14.21 8.14
CA GLY A 67 -4.45 -12.98 7.59
C GLY A 67 -3.84 -11.71 8.16
N VAL A 68 -2.63 -11.79 8.72
CA VAL A 68 -1.88 -10.66 9.28
C VAL A 68 -0.84 -10.20 8.27
N VAL A 69 -0.59 -8.88 8.21
CA VAL A 69 0.44 -8.32 7.32
C VAL A 69 1.81 -8.89 7.66
N HIS A 70 2.35 -9.71 6.76
CA HIS A 70 3.68 -10.29 6.82
C HIS A 70 4.73 -9.33 6.26
N SER A 71 4.42 -8.73 5.11
CA SER A 71 5.30 -7.83 4.38
C SER A 71 4.48 -6.77 3.65
N TYR A 72 5.10 -5.64 3.28
CA TYR A 72 4.45 -4.65 2.44
C TYR A 72 5.43 -3.96 1.49
N ILE A 73 4.88 -3.42 0.41
CA ILE A 73 5.55 -2.61 -0.59
C ILE A 73 4.75 -1.31 -0.74
N LEU A 74 5.36 -0.18 -0.43
CA LEU A 74 4.80 1.15 -0.66
C LEU A 74 5.71 1.92 -1.61
N ILE A 75 5.25 2.17 -2.83
CA ILE A 75 6.05 2.79 -3.88
C ILE A 75 5.23 3.79 -4.72
N PRO A 76 5.86 4.80 -5.31
CA PRO A 76 5.25 5.63 -6.34
C PRO A 76 4.85 4.82 -7.58
N PHE A 77 3.85 5.31 -8.33
CA PHE A 77 3.42 4.69 -9.59
C PHE A 77 4.52 4.63 -10.64
N GLU A 78 5.44 5.60 -10.66
CA GLU A 78 6.59 5.57 -11.55
C GLU A 78 7.49 4.35 -11.28
N GLU A 79 7.73 4.03 -10.01
CA GLU A 79 8.50 2.84 -9.61
C GLU A 79 7.72 1.55 -9.87
N LYS A 80 6.39 1.55 -9.67
CA LYS A 80 5.52 0.42 -10.03
C LYS A 80 5.64 0.10 -11.53
N LYS A 81 5.61 1.10 -12.40
CA LYS A 81 5.78 0.93 -13.85
C LYS A 81 7.14 0.33 -14.19
N GLN A 82 8.22 0.84 -13.60
CA GLN A 82 9.56 0.30 -13.81
C GLN A 82 9.68 -1.17 -13.36
N LYS A 83 9.07 -1.54 -12.22
CA LYS A 83 9.02 -2.94 -11.77
C LYS A 83 8.26 -3.83 -12.77
N GLN A 84 7.09 -3.39 -13.25
CA GLN A 84 6.30 -4.16 -14.23
C GLN A 84 7.01 -4.30 -15.58
N GLU A 85 7.75 -3.29 -16.03
CA GLU A 85 8.53 -3.35 -17.27
C GLU A 85 9.70 -4.34 -17.17
N ARG A 86 10.31 -4.48 -15.99
CA ARG A 86 11.45 -5.37 -15.76
C ARG A 86 11.11 -6.88 -15.83
N PHE A 87 9.83 -7.24 -15.74
CA PHE A 87 9.34 -8.62 -15.87
C PHE A 87 8.73 -8.93 -17.24
N ARG A 88 8.83 -8.04 -18.22
CA ARG A 88 8.50 -8.33 -19.62
C ARG A 88 9.75 -8.88 -20.33
N TRP A 89 9.89 -10.20 -20.35
CA TRP A 89 10.88 -10.94 -21.15
C TRP A 89 10.17 -11.86 -22.13
#